data_AF-A0A8X6LZB7-F1
#
_entry.id   AF-A0A8X6LZB7-F1
#
_cell.length_a   1.000
_cell.length_b   1.000
_cell.length_c   1.000
_cell.angle_alpha   90.00
_cell.angle_beta   90.00
_cell.angle_gamma   90.00
#
_symmetry.space_group_name_H-M   'P 1'
#
loop_
_entity.id
_entity.type
_entity.pdbx_description
1 polymer ?
#
loop_
_entity_poly.entity_id
_entity_poly.type
_entity_poly.pdbx_seq_one_letter_code
_entity_poly.pdbx_strand_id
1 'polypeptide(L)'
;MVPQVKKYPWVGSECGTDVPHSAKLFMAADQHMINVGAGNGQGLLLDDQLLHGRTEHCDTFNNDPLCSNKDFQCKIVEVIAFK
;
A
#
# COMPACT_ATOMS: atom_id res chain seq x y z
N MET A 1 12.37 13.09 -8.75
CA MET A 1 12.84 11.73 -8.43
C MET A 1 12.50 10.82 -9.59
N VAL A 2 13.41 9.96 -10.03
CA VAL A 2 13.11 8.93 -11.05
C VAL A 2 12.55 7.71 -10.32
N PRO A 3 11.40 7.14 -10.74
CA PRO A 3 10.85 5.96 -10.10
C PRO A 3 11.83 4.78 -10.22
N GLN A 4 11.97 4.02 -9.13
CA GLN A 4 12.77 2.80 -9.10
C GLN A 4 11.88 1.61 -8.80
N VAL A 5 12.15 0.48 -9.47
CA VAL A 5 11.46 -0.78 -9.19
C VAL A 5 11.96 -1.32 -7.85
N LYS A 6 11.03 -1.52 -6.91
CA LYS A 6 11.32 -2.09 -5.59
C LYS A 6 10.13 -2.97 -5.17
N LYS A 7 10.43 -4.10 -4.53
CA LYS A 7 9.43 -5.03 -3.98
C LYS A 7 9.49 -4.96 -2.45
N TYR A 8 8.35 -4.75 -1.81
CA TYR A 8 8.20 -4.79 -0.36
C TYR A 8 7.37 -6.03 0.01
N PRO A 9 8.00 -7.13 0.45
CA PRO A 9 7.25 -8.30 0.92
C PRO A 9 6.58 -8.01 2.27
N TRP A 10 5.61 -8.85 2.65
CA TRP A 10 5.08 -8.82 4.02
C TRP A 10 6.21 -9.03 5.03
N VAL A 11 6.28 -8.21 6.08
CA VAL A 11 7.36 -8.27 7.07
C VAL A 11 7.43 -9.61 7.82
N GLY A 12 6.31 -10.35 7.90
CA GLY A 12 6.27 -11.68 8.50
C GLY A 12 6.71 -12.83 7.57
N SER A 13 6.99 -12.57 6.29
CA SER A 13 7.32 -13.63 5.32
C SER A 13 8.64 -14.34 5.58
N GLU A 14 9.61 -13.65 6.18
CA GLU A 14 10.94 -14.19 6.51
C GLU A 14 11.14 -14.40 8.01
N CYS A 15 10.14 -14.03 8.82
CA CYS A 15 10.23 -14.05 10.27
C CYS A 15 9.59 -15.34 10.81
N GLY A 16 10.40 -16.22 11.40
CA GLY A 16 9.91 -17.42 12.10
C GLY A 16 9.18 -17.14 13.41
N THR A 17 9.00 -15.86 13.77
CA THR A 17 8.33 -15.39 14.98
C THR A 17 7.09 -14.59 14.63
N ASP A 18 6.12 -14.56 15.53
CA ASP A 18 4.90 -13.80 15.32
C ASP A 18 5.18 -12.30 15.18
N VAL A 19 4.46 -11.63 14.28
CA VAL A 19 4.53 -10.17 14.09
C VAL A 19 3.32 -9.49 14.76
N PRO A 20 3.42 -8.20 15.13
CA PRO A 20 2.29 -7.46 15.69
C PRO A 20 1.06 -7.50 14.79
N HIS A 21 -0.14 -7.35 15.38
CA HIS A 21 -1.38 -7.32 14.60
C HIS A 21 -1.41 -6.20 13.56
N SER A 22 -0.81 -5.04 13.86
CA SER A 22 -0.71 -3.91 12.95
C SER A 22 0.08 -4.23 11.66
N ALA A 23 0.97 -5.24 11.72
CA ALA A 23 1.74 -5.72 10.58
C ALA A 23 1.02 -6.82 9.76
N LYS A 24 -0.26 -7.08 10.02
CA LYS A 24 -1.07 -8.13 9.34
C LYS A 24 -2.27 -7.54 8.58
N LEU A 25 -2.20 -6.26 8.21
CA LEU A 25 -3.30 -5.50 7.64
C LEU A 25 -3.10 -5.34 6.12
N PHE A 26 -3.50 -6.35 5.35
CA PHE A 26 -3.16 -6.45 3.93
C PHE A 26 -4.03 -5.60 2.99
N MET A 27 -5.35 -5.71 3.11
CA MET A 27 -6.30 -5.03 2.22
C MET A 27 -7.54 -4.61 2.99
N ALA A 28 -8.04 -3.41 2.70
CA ALA A 28 -9.31 -2.92 3.18
C ALA A 28 -9.98 -2.11 2.06
N ALA A 29 -11.30 -2.16 1.97
CA ALA A 29 -12.05 -1.36 1.03
C ALA A 29 -13.45 -1.10 1.56
N ASP A 30 -13.99 0.06 1.22
CA ASP A 30 -15.38 0.42 1.42
C ASP A 30 -15.86 1.31 0.26
N GLN A 31 -17.02 1.96 0.41
CA GLN A 31 -17.58 2.84 -0.61
C GLN A 31 -16.79 4.15 -0.83
N HIS A 32 -15.79 4.43 0.01
CA HIS A 32 -15.00 5.66 0.02
C HIS A 32 -13.54 5.44 -0.39
N MET A 33 -13.03 4.20 -0.30
CA MET A 33 -11.62 3.92 -0.59
C MET A 33 -11.31 2.45 -0.90
N ILE A 34 -10.15 2.27 -1.54
CA ILE A 34 -9.43 0.99 -1.59
C ILE A 34 -8.05 1.22 -0.97
N ASN A 35 -7.62 0.31 -0.11
CA ASN A 35 -6.35 0.38 0.59
C ASN A 35 -5.61 -0.95 0.58
N VAL A 36 -4.30 -0.88 0.34
CA VAL A 36 -3.37 -2.00 0.33
C VAL A 36 -2.19 -1.69 1.26
N GLY A 37 -2.08 -2.48 2.33
CA GLY A 37 -1.09 -2.31 3.39
C GLY A 37 -1.49 -1.22 4.38
N ALA A 38 -1.58 -1.58 5.66
CA ALA A 38 -1.85 -0.63 6.74
C ALA A 38 -0.99 -0.93 7.99
N GLY A 39 -1.29 -0.19 9.08
CA GLY A 39 -0.54 -0.18 10.33
C GLY A 39 0.37 1.03 10.40
N ASN A 40 0.11 1.95 11.33
CA ASN A 40 0.80 3.25 11.46
C ASN A 40 0.92 4.09 10.16
N GLY A 41 -0.01 3.89 9.23
CA GLY A 41 -0.06 4.60 7.95
C GLY A 41 -0.79 3.78 6.90
N GLN A 42 -0.82 4.28 5.67
CA GLN A 42 -1.44 3.63 4.51
C GLN A 42 -0.38 3.38 3.44
N GLY A 43 -0.13 2.12 3.11
CA GLY A 43 0.88 1.75 2.10
C GLY A 43 0.50 2.30 0.72
N LEU A 44 -0.74 2.02 0.31
CA LEU A 44 -1.35 2.55 -0.90
C LEU A 44 -2.86 2.69 -0.70
N LEU A 45 -3.35 3.91 -0.70
CA LEU A 45 -4.77 4.24 -0.64
C LEU A 45 -5.20 4.95 -1.92
N LEU A 46 -6.36 4.58 -2.45
CA LEU A 46 -7.06 5.25 -3.53
C LEU A 46 -8.44 5.69 -3.03
N ASP A 47 -8.89 6.88 -3.44
CA ASP A 47 -10.25 7.35 -3.19
C ASP A 47 -11.30 6.58 -4.01
N ASP A 48 -12.58 6.77 -3.68
CA ASP A 48 -13.73 6.17 -4.38
C ASP A 48 -13.84 6.57 -5.85
N GLN A 49 -13.26 7.70 -6.23
CA GLN A 49 -13.20 8.17 -7.61
C GLN A 49 -12.02 7.60 -8.39
N LEU A 50 -11.12 6.86 -7.74
CA LEU A 50 -9.85 6.37 -8.29
C LEU A 50 -9.01 7.49 -8.93
N LEU A 51 -9.15 8.73 -8.43
CA LEU A 51 -8.51 9.93 -8.96
C LEU A 51 -7.38 10.40 -8.05
N HIS A 52 -7.59 10.38 -6.73
CA HIS A 52 -6.56 10.76 -5.77
C HIS A 52 -6.11 9.55 -4.98
N GLY A 53 -4.82 9.53 -4.66
CA GLY A 53 -4.25 8.51 -3.82
C GLY A 53 -3.25 9.07 -2.83
N ARG A 54 -3.00 8.28 -1.79
CA ARG A 54 -2.02 8.55 -0.75
C ARG A 54 -1.12 7.34 -0.56
N THR A 55 0.16 7.57 -0.33
CA THR A 55 1.13 6.55 0.03
C THR A 55 2.01 7.04 1.18
N GLU A 56 2.14 6.19 2.18
CA GLU A 56 2.93 6.39 3.38
C GLU A 56 3.66 5.09 3.72
N HIS A 57 4.49 5.17 4.75
CA HIS A 57 4.96 3.97 5.42
C HIS A 57 3.79 3.19 6.02
N CYS A 58 3.87 1.85 6.01
CA CYS A 58 2.97 1.00 6.78
C CYS A 58 3.71 -0.19 7.43
N ASP A 59 3.24 -0.64 8.58
CA ASP A 59 3.83 -1.76 9.33
C ASP A 59 3.79 -3.08 8.54
N THR A 60 2.74 -3.29 7.74
CA THR A 60 2.52 -4.57 7.03
C THR A 60 3.64 -4.88 6.03
N PHE A 61 4.16 -3.87 5.34
CA PHE A 61 5.20 -4.05 4.31
C PHE A 61 6.52 -3.35 4.63
N ASN A 62 6.56 -2.52 5.68
CA ASN A 62 7.68 -1.66 6.02
C ASN A 62 8.21 -0.88 4.80
N ASN A 63 7.29 -0.35 3.99
CA ASN A 63 7.64 0.39 2.79
C ASN A 63 7.96 1.86 3.09
N ASP A 64 8.75 2.46 2.22
CA ASP A 64 8.81 3.92 2.10
C ASP A 64 7.59 4.41 1.29
N PRO A 65 7.20 5.71 1.35
CA PRO A 65 6.24 6.29 0.42
C PRO A 65 6.61 5.97 -1.04
N LEU A 66 5.63 5.52 -1.83
CA LEU A 66 5.86 4.99 -3.18
C LEU A 66 6.11 6.09 -4.23
N CYS A 67 5.89 7.35 -3.88
CA CYS A 67 6.26 8.51 -4.69
C CYS A 67 6.77 9.67 -3.83
N SER A 68 7.42 10.65 -4.48
CA SER A 68 8.12 11.76 -3.78
C SER A 68 7.20 12.57 -2.87
N ASN A 69 5.95 12.75 -3.28
CA ASN A 69 4.91 13.36 -2.47
C ASN A 69 4.04 12.24 -1.90
N LYS A 70 3.59 12.37 -0.66
CA LYS A 70 2.65 11.40 -0.07
C LYS A 70 1.32 11.32 -0.81
N ASP A 71 0.93 12.42 -1.47
CA ASP A 71 -0.30 12.54 -2.24
C ASP A 71 -0.02 12.56 -3.74
N PHE A 72 -0.86 11.88 -4.50
CA PHE A 72 -0.74 11.77 -5.96
C PHE A 72 -2.11 11.74 -6.64
N GLN A 73 -2.10 12.04 -7.94
CA GLN A 73 -3.26 11.85 -8.82
C GLN A 73 -3.03 10.68 -9.76
N CYS A 74 -4.04 9.84 -9.87
CA CYS A 74 -4.07 8.75 -10.83
C CYS A 74 -4.47 9.28 -12.20
N LYS A 75 -3.70 8.91 -13.23
CA LYS A 75 -4.11 9.13 -14.62
C LYS A 75 -4.94 7.96 -15.14
N ILE A 76 -4.49 6.75 -14.83
CA ILE A 76 -5.06 5.48 -15.25
C ILE A 76 -4.81 4.48 -14.11
N VAL A 77 -5.81 3.65 -13.81
CA VAL A 77 -5.69 2.50 -12.90
C VAL A 77 -6.04 1.24 -13.68
N GLU A 78 -5.15 0.25 -13.67
CA GLU A 78 -5.35 -1.04 -14.34
C GLU A 78 -5.38 -2.16 -13.29
N VAL A 79 -6.31 -3.11 -13.44
CA VAL A 79 -6.40 -4.31 -12.61
C VAL A 79 -6.27 -5.53 -13.53
N ILE A 80 -5.24 -6.33 -13.30
CA ILE A 80 -4.90 -7.48 -14.15
C ILE A 80 -5.13 -8.77 -13.35
N ALA A 81 -5.92 -9.68 -13.91
CA ALA A 81 -6.19 -11.00 -13.33
C ALA A 81 -5.50 -12.10 -14.13
N PHE A 82 -5.15 -13.20 -13.46
CA PHE A 82 -4.56 -14.40 -14.06
C PHE A 82 -5.58 -15.55 -13.97
N LYS A 83 -5.54 -16.48 -14.93
CA LYS A 83 -6.34 -17.70 -14.92
C LYS A 83 -5.57 -18.86 -14.31
#